data_AF-A0A510IWC6-F1
#
_entry.id   AF-A0A510IWC6-F1
#
_cell.length_a   1.000
_cell.length_b   1.000
_cell.length_c   1.000
_cell.angle_alpha   90.00
_cell.angle_beta   90.00
_cell.angle_gamma   90.00
#
_symmetry.space_group_name_H-M   'P 1'
#
loop_
_entity.id
_entity.type
_entity.pdbx_description
1 polymer ?
#
loop_
_entity_poly.entity_id
_entity_poly.type
_entity_poly.pdbx_seq_one_letter_code
_entity_poly.pdbx_strand_id
1 'polypeptide(L)'
;MEYDHGQRVTPEVWELSPLDLSIYQYEQRCKNYHYRKCKVPNETEAQREKRLKDLKEARRLLDLEYGRIMSLISVDGQLQKYRDEHKSLSKKERRKKYKEEEHHPTKVLEENLRLAGRAQPSPRFTAHHLVEGKGKLPTTKQARLLLFRNDIRINDPDNGVWMPRDESDRGHWSMPSAVPHSRIHTHNYERWVYGQIQHLKTEAEIRTKLSILRAHLMNGTQPEQVLKKPNEQWDGRSDI
;
A
#
# COMPACT_ATOMS: atom_id res chain seq x y z
N MET A 1 -24.21 14.40 -15.45
CA MET A 1 -23.18 15.46 -15.31
C MET A 1 -23.92 16.66 -14.75
N GLU A 2 -23.62 17.03 -13.51
CA GLU A 2 -24.32 18.11 -12.80
C GLU A 2 -23.58 19.42 -12.98
N TYR A 3 -24.34 20.48 -13.26
CA TYR A 3 -23.84 21.83 -13.47
C TYR A 3 -24.54 22.76 -12.48
N ASP A 4 -23.76 23.61 -11.81
CA ASP A 4 -24.25 24.70 -10.95
C ASP A 4 -23.69 26.02 -11.49
N HIS A 5 -24.57 27.00 -11.72
CA HIS A 5 -24.21 28.29 -12.34
C HIS A 5 -23.34 28.18 -13.62
N GLY A 6 -23.56 27.14 -14.42
CA GLY A 6 -22.80 26.88 -15.66
C GLY A 6 -21.41 26.27 -15.44
N GLN A 7 -21.02 25.99 -14.20
CA GLN A 7 -19.79 25.26 -13.86
C GLN A 7 -20.13 23.81 -13.50
N ARG A 8 -19.34 22.86 -14.02
CA ARG A 8 -19.50 21.45 -13.66
C ARG A 8 -19.09 21.27 -12.19
N VAL A 9 -19.99 20.73 -11.37
CA VAL A 9 -19.75 20.55 -9.93
C VAL A 9 -19.24 19.17 -9.56
N THR A 10 -19.48 18.16 -10.40
CA THR A 10 -18.93 16.82 -10.20
C THR A 10 -17.55 16.72 -10.85
N PRO A 11 -16.46 16.48 -10.09
CA PRO A 11 -15.16 16.24 -10.68
C PRO A 11 -15.13 14.89 -11.40
N GLU A 12 -14.35 14.83 -12.48
CA GLU A 12 -14.07 13.57 -13.16
C GLU A 12 -13.06 12.74 -12.37
N VAL A 13 -12.96 11.44 -12.65
CA VAL A 13 -12.07 10.53 -11.90
C VAL A 13 -10.60 10.98 -11.96
N TRP A 14 -10.15 11.58 -13.07
CA TRP A 14 -8.78 12.10 -13.21
C TRP A 14 -8.54 13.44 -12.51
N GLU A 15 -9.58 14.09 -12.01
CA GLU A 15 -9.51 15.35 -11.26
C GLU A 15 -9.52 15.11 -9.75
N LEU A 16 -9.76 13.87 -9.33
CA LEU A 16 -9.76 13.48 -7.92
C LEU A 16 -8.35 13.58 -7.32
N SER A 17 -8.26 14.11 -6.11
CA SER A 17 -7.04 14.03 -5.32
C SER A 17 -6.66 12.57 -5.06
N PRO A 18 -5.40 12.26 -4.69
CA PRO A 18 -5.02 10.90 -4.33
C PRO A 18 -5.92 10.26 -3.26
N LEU A 19 -6.37 11.05 -2.28
CA LEU A 19 -7.31 10.60 -1.25
C LEU A 19 -8.69 10.30 -1.83
N ASP A 20 -9.27 11.24 -2.56
CA ASP A 20 -10.61 11.08 -3.13
C ASP A 20 -10.65 9.88 -4.09
N LEU A 21 -9.61 9.73 -4.90
CA LEU A 21 -9.46 8.58 -5.78
C LEU A 21 -9.37 7.27 -4.99
N SER A 22 -8.58 7.24 -3.91
CA SER A 22 -8.46 6.05 -3.05
C SER A 22 -9.80 5.66 -2.42
N ILE A 23 -10.56 6.62 -1.90
CA ILE A 23 -11.87 6.37 -1.30
C ILE A 23 -12.87 5.93 -2.37
N TYR A 24 -12.94 6.66 -3.48
CA TYR A 24 -13.83 6.32 -4.60
C TYR A 24 -13.63 4.89 -5.08
N GLN A 25 -12.38 4.48 -5.30
CA GLN A 25 -12.07 3.11 -5.73
C GLN A 25 -12.54 2.06 -4.71
N TYR A 26 -12.36 2.31 -3.42
CA TYR A 26 -12.84 1.41 -2.37
C TYR A 26 -14.36 1.34 -2.30
N GLU A 27 -15.05 2.47 -2.42
CA GLU A 27 -16.52 2.47 -2.46
C GLU A 27 -17.05 1.65 -3.64
N GLN A 28 -16.46 1.80 -4.83
CA GLN A 28 -16.86 1.03 -6.01
C GLN A 28 -16.60 -0.48 -5.81
N ARG A 29 -15.43 -0.85 -5.28
CA ARG A 29 -15.10 -2.26 -4.99
C ARG A 29 -16.04 -2.86 -3.94
N CYS A 30 -16.31 -2.12 -2.87
CA CYS A 30 -17.21 -2.55 -1.79
C CYS A 30 -18.64 -2.75 -2.31
N LYS A 31 -19.19 -1.75 -3.02
CA LYS A 31 -20.53 -1.84 -3.65
C LYS A 31 -20.59 -3.05 -4.58
N ASN A 32 -19.64 -3.21 -5.49
CA ASN A 32 -19.61 -4.34 -6.42
C ASN A 32 -19.54 -5.68 -5.69
N TYR A 33 -18.73 -5.80 -4.65
CA TYR A 33 -18.65 -7.02 -3.84
C TYR A 33 -20.00 -7.38 -3.20
N HIS A 34 -20.64 -6.42 -2.52
CA HIS A 34 -21.92 -6.70 -1.83
C HIS A 34 -23.09 -6.90 -2.79
N TYR A 35 -23.14 -6.20 -3.93
CA TYR A 35 -24.27 -6.31 -4.87
C TYR A 35 -24.11 -7.40 -5.91
N ARG A 36 -22.88 -7.75 -6.31
CA ARG A 36 -22.63 -8.74 -7.37
C ARG A 36 -22.11 -10.07 -6.86
N LYS A 37 -21.31 -10.09 -5.78
CA LYS A 37 -20.67 -11.31 -5.27
C LYS A 37 -21.39 -11.91 -4.07
N CYS A 38 -21.82 -11.10 -3.11
CA CYS A 38 -22.51 -11.59 -1.91
C CYS A 38 -24.02 -11.78 -2.10
N LYS A 39 -24.63 -11.13 -3.09
CA LYS A 39 -26.06 -11.28 -3.36
C LYS A 39 -26.30 -12.65 -3.98
N VAL A 40 -27.07 -13.48 -3.27
CA VAL A 40 -27.46 -14.81 -3.76
C VAL A 40 -28.84 -14.76 -4.43
N PRO A 41 -29.13 -15.64 -5.40
CA PRO A 41 -30.49 -15.82 -5.92
C PRO A 41 -31.46 -16.19 -4.79
N ASN A 42 -32.66 -15.62 -4.80
CA ASN A 42 -33.70 -15.83 -3.78
C ASN A 42 -33.21 -15.59 -2.34
N GLU A 43 -32.39 -14.55 -2.13
CA GLU A 43 -31.92 -14.18 -0.79
C GLU A 43 -33.08 -14.01 0.19
N THR A 44 -32.93 -14.56 1.40
CA THR A 44 -33.89 -14.33 2.48
C THR A 44 -33.79 -12.89 2.99
N GLU A 45 -34.83 -12.42 3.68
CA GLU A 45 -34.80 -11.09 4.30
C GLU A 45 -33.62 -10.91 5.26
N ALA A 46 -33.34 -11.91 6.09
CA ALA A 46 -32.20 -11.90 7.01
C ALA A 46 -30.85 -11.85 6.27
N GLN A 47 -30.69 -12.57 5.14
CA GLN A 47 -29.48 -12.53 4.33
C GLN A 47 -29.28 -11.14 3.69
N ARG A 48 -30.38 -10.56 3.16
CA ARG A 48 -30.38 -9.21 2.59
C ARG A 48 -30.02 -8.17 3.64
N GLU A 49 -30.63 -8.22 4.81
CA GLU A 49 -30.38 -7.30 5.92
C GLU A 49 -28.91 -7.35 6.34
N LYS A 50 -28.37 -8.56 6.57
CA LYS A 50 -26.95 -8.74 6.91
C LYS A 50 -26.03 -8.14 5.85
N ARG A 51 -26.29 -8.42 4.57
CA ARG A 51 -25.48 -7.93 3.45
C ARG A 51 -25.48 -6.41 3.34
N LEU A 52 -26.63 -5.77 3.57
CA LEU A 52 -26.76 -4.30 3.58
C LEU A 52 -26.13 -3.67 4.83
N LYS A 53 -26.24 -4.34 5.99
CA LYS A 53 -25.57 -3.93 7.22
C LYS A 53 -24.04 -3.93 7.05
N ASP A 54 -23.49 -5.00 6.48
CA ASP A 54 -22.05 -5.11 6.22
C ASP A 54 -21.57 -4.03 5.23
N LEU A 55 -22.34 -3.76 4.18
CA LEU A 55 -22.05 -2.66 3.23
C LEU A 55 -22.07 -1.29 3.92
N LYS A 56 -23.07 -1.03 4.77
CA LYS A 56 -23.20 0.22 5.51
C LYS A 56 -22.04 0.42 6.48
N GLU A 57 -21.63 -0.64 7.17
CA GLU A 57 -20.49 -0.60 8.08
C GLU A 57 -19.17 -0.35 7.35
N ALA A 58 -18.94 -1.01 6.22
CA ALA A 58 -17.77 -0.75 5.39
C ALA A 58 -17.72 0.70 4.90
N ARG A 59 -18.86 1.26 4.49
CA ARG A 59 -18.96 2.68 4.11
C ARG A 59 -18.62 3.61 5.28
N ARG A 60 -19.20 3.36 6.46
CA ARG A 60 -18.93 4.14 7.68
C ARG A 60 -17.44 4.16 8.02
N LEU A 61 -16.75 3.02 7.89
CA LEU A 61 -15.31 2.93 8.14
C LEU A 61 -14.49 3.75 7.12
N LEU A 62 -14.88 3.76 5.85
CA LEU A 62 -14.24 4.58 4.83
C LEU A 62 -14.45 6.08 5.07
N ASP A 63 -15.66 6.49 5.47
CA ASP A 63 -15.96 7.89 5.80
C ASP A 63 -15.12 8.37 7.01
N LEU A 64 -14.95 7.50 8.02
CA LEU A 64 -14.07 7.77 9.17
C LEU A 64 -12.60 7.89 8.76
N GLU A 65 -12.11 7.00 7.90
CA GLU A 65 -10.74 7.06 7.40
C GLU A 65 -10.52 8.31 6.53
N TYR A 66 -11.49 8.69 5.70
CA TYR A 66 -11.44 9.93 4.94
C TYR A 66 -11.32 11.14 5.87
N GLY A 67 -12.17 11.25 6.89
CA GLY A 67 -12.10 12.33 7.88
C GLY A 67 -10.75 12.37 8.62
N ARG A 68 -10.20 11.20 8.96
CA ARG A 68 -8.87 11.08 9.56
C ARG A 68 -7.77 11.61 8.64
N ILE A 69 -7.78 11.21 7.37
CA ILE A 69 -6.74 11.64 6.42
C ILE A 69 -6.87 13.12 6.09
N MET A 70 -8.09 13.63 5.91
CA MET A 70 -8.32 15.05 5.70
C MET A 70 -7.78 15.88 6.86
N SER A 71 -8.00 15.44 8.10
CA SER A 71 -7.39 16.07 9.28
C SER A 71 -5.86 16.05 9.20
N LEU A 72 -5.24 14.90 8.90
CA LEU A 72 -3.78 14.78 8.76
C LEU A 72 -3.19 15.67 7.65
N ILE A 73 -3.81 15.69 6.46
CA ILE A 73 -3.33 16.46 5.30
C ILE A 73 -3.53 17.96 5.53
N SER A 74 -4.69 18.37 6.07
CA SER A 74 -5.02 19.78 6.32
C SER A 74 -4.05 20.46 7.27
N VAL A 75 -3.38 19.68 8.12
CA VAL A 75 -2.48 20.16 9.16
C VAL A 75 -1.03 20.25 8.69
N ASP A 76 -0.60 19.57 7.61
CA ASP A 76 0.82 19.24 7.54
C ASP A 76 1.55 19.11 6.19
N GLY A 77 2.78 19.64 6.17
CA GLY A 77 3.86 19.30 5.25
C GLY A 77 4.75 18.16 5.78
N GLN A 78 4.30 17.41 6.80
CA GLN A 78 5.01 16.35 7.51
C GLN A 78 5.68 15.35 6.57
N LEU A 79 4.99 14.89 5.54
CA LEU A 79 5.55 13.93 4.59
C LEU A 79 6.70 14.54 3.79
N GLN A 80 6.56 15.81 3.37
CA GLN A 80 7.63 16.50 2.66
C GLN A 80 8.81 16.76 3.59
N LYS A 81 8.56 17.17 4.84
CA LYS A 81 9.58 17.32 5.88
C LYS A 81 10.30 15.99 6.15
N TYR A 82 9.57 14.88 6.24
CA TYR A 82 10.14 13.53 6.37
C TYR A 82 11.06 13.21 5.19
N ARG A 83 10.64 13.50 3.95
CA ARG A 83 11.46 13.25 2.75
C ARG A 83 12.70 14.15 2.69
N ASP A 84 12.59 15.39 3.13
CA ASP A 84 13.66 16.38 3.00
C ASP A 84 14.63 16.42 4.18
N GLU A 85 14.25 15.87 5.36
CA GLU A 85 15.06 15.85 6.58
C GLU A 85 16.49 15.34 6.35
N HIS A 86 16.65 14.38 5.44
CA HIS A 86 17.95 13.75 5.16
C HIS A 86 18.66 14.34 3.94
N LYS A 87 17.99 15.12 3.09
CA LYS A 87 18.54 15.61 1.81
C LYS A 87 19.57 16.72 1.98
N SER A 88 19.39 17.57 2.99
CA SER A 88 20.30 18.69 3.29
C SER A 88 21.52 18.28 4.12
N LEU A 89 21.57 17.03 4.60
CA LEU A 89 22.63 16.54 5.48
C LEU A 89 23.89 16.15 4.70
N SER A 90 25.05 16.26 5.35
CA SER A 90 26.29 15.71 4.80
C SER A 90 26.19 14.18 4.68
N LYS A 91 27.01 13.60 3.79
CA LYS A 91 27.06 12.14 3.59
C LYS A 91 27.31 11.36 4.89
N LYS A 92 28.10 11.91 5.81
CA LYS A 92 28.43 11.30 7.12
C LYS A 92 27.21 11.32 8.05
N GLU A 93 26.52 12.45 8.14
CA GLU A 93 25.33 12.61 8.97
C GLU A 93 24.17 11.78 8.43
N ARG A 94 23.96 11.80 7.11
CA ARG A 94 22.95 10.98 6.44
C ARG A 94 23.16 9.50 6.77
N ARG A 95 24.39 9.01 6.68
CA ARG A 95 24.72 7.62 7.07
C ARG A 95 24.44 7.33 8.55
N LYS A 96 24.65 8.29 9.45
CA LYS A 96 24.35 8.13 10.88
C LYS A 96 22.83 8.04 11.09
N LYS A 97 22.07 9.00 10.57
CA LYS A 97 20.61 9.05 10.68
C LYS A 97 19.93 7.81 10.13
N TYR A 98 20.36 7.30 8.97
CA TYR A 98 19.78 6.07 8.41
C TYR A 98 20.10 4.79 9.21
N LYS A 99 21.20 4.78 9.98
CA LYS A 99 21.47 3.68 10.93
C LYS A 99 20.59 3.77 12.17
N GLU A 100 20.24 4.99 12.58
CA GLU A 100 19.40 5.29 13.74
C GLU A 100 17.90 5.16 13.43
N GLU A 101 17.49 5.38 12.17
CA GLU A 101 16.10 5.24 11.74
C GLU A 101 15.60 3.81 12.00
N GLU A 102 14.50 3.68 12.73
CA GLU A 102 13.89 2.39 12.95
C GLU A 102 13.33 1.83 11.64
N HIS A 103 13.70 0.59 11.31
CA HIS A 103 13.34 -0.03 10.03
C HIS A 103 12.03 -0.82 10.07
N HIS A 104 11.38 -0.96 11.22
CA HIS A 104 10.15 -1.73 11.40
C HIS A 104 9.00 -1.02 12.17
N PRO A 105 8.93 0.32 12.31
CA PRO A 105 7.78 0.94 12.93
C PRO A 105 6.61 0.97 11.94
N THR A 106 5.77 -0.05 11.95
CA THR A 106 4.58 -0.15 11.08
C THR A 106 3.72 1.12 11.18
N LYS A 107 3.60 1.72 12.38
CA LYS A 107 2.83 2.94 12.61
C LYS A 107 3.31 4.15 11.80
N VAL A 108 4.63 4.36 11.69
CA VAL A 108 5.19 5.48 10.91
C VAL A 108 4.88 5.32 9.44
N LEU A 109 5.01 4.09 8.92
CA LEU A 109 4.62 3.81 7.53
C LEU A 109 3.10 4.00 7.31
N GLU A 110 2.27 3.55 8.25
CA GLU A 110 0.81 3.72 8.18
C GLU A 110 0.39 5.19 8.16
N GLU A 111 1.03 6.05 8.96
CA GLU A 111 0.82 7.50 8.95
C GLU A 111 1.29 8.11 7.63
N ASN A 112 2.46 7.74 7.15
CA ASN A 112 3.00 8.23 5.88
C ASN A 112 2.16 7.80 4.67
N LEU A 113 1.57 6.60 4.67
CA LEU A 113 0.61 6.17 3.66
C LEU A 113 -0.63 7.06 3.65
N ARG A 114 -1.15 7.39 4.84
CA ARG A 114 -2.29 8.31 4.99
C ARG A 114 -1.96 9.72 4.51
N LEU A 115 -0.80 10.27 4.89
CA LEU A 115 -0.33 11.58 4.41
C LEU A 115 -0.15 11.63 2.89
N ALA A 116 0.13 10.49 2.25
CA ALA A 116 0.15 10.37 0.79
C ALA A 116 -1.24 10.18 0.15
N GLY A 117 -2.32 10.33 0.92
CA GLY A 117 -3.70 10.13 0.46
C GLY A 117 -4.09 8.67 0.25
N ARG A 118 -3.35 7.69 0.79
CA ARG A 118 -3.65 6.27 0.59
C ARG A 118 -4.43 5.74 1.77
N ALA A 119 -5.76 5.67 1.62
CA ALA A 119 -6.65 5.23 2.69
C ALA A 119 -6.45 3.78 3.09
N GLN A 120 -6.55 3.50 4.39
CA GLN A 120 -6.68 2.14 4.91
C GLN A 120 -8.11 1.63 4.62
N PRO A 121 -8.29 0.54 3.85
CA PRO A 121 -9.64 0.13 3.45
C PRO A 121 -10.50 -0.38 4.61
N SER A 122 -9.89 -0.99 5.62
CA SER A 122 -10.54 -1.41 6.87
C SER A 122 -9.51 -1.71 7.97
N PRO A 123 -9.91 -1.83 9.24
CA PRO A 123 -9.01 -2.22 10.34
C PRO A 123 -8.35 -3.60 10.18
N ARG A 124 -8.81 -4.40 9.22
CA ARG A 124 -8.27 -5.71 8.84
C ARG A 124 -7.02 -5.61 7.96
N PHE A 125 -6.59 -4.39 7.63
CA PHE A 125 -5.38 -4.12 6.87
C PHE A 125 -4.29 -3.58 7.77
N THR A 126 -3.04 -3.75 7.36
CA THR A 126 -1.88 -3.14 8.00
C THR A 126 -0.87 -2.75 6.92
N ALA A 127 -0.01 -1.77 7.23
CA ALA A 127 1.05 -1.42 6.30
C ALA A 127 2.10 -2.52 6.23
N HIS A 128 2.56 -2.78 5.01
CA HIS A 128 3.66 -3.66 4.71
C HIS A 128 4.71 -2.88 3.91
N HIS A 129 5.96 -3.00 4.31
CA HIS A 129 7.09 -2.48 3.57
C HIS A 129 7.40 -3.37 2.37
N LEU A 130 7.48 -2.80 1.17
CA LEU A 130 7.91 -3.51 -0.02
C LEU A 130 9.34 -4.03 0.16
N VAL A 131 10.28 -3.13 0.47
CA VAL A 131 11.62 -3.48 0.96
C VAL A 131 11.57 -3.58 2.48
N GLU A 132 11.76 -4.78 3.00
CA GLU A 132 11.61 -5.07 4.43
C GLU A 132 12.72 -4.49 5.32
N GLY A 133 12.33 -4.16 6.55
CA GLY A 133 13.21 -3.58 7.56
C GLY A 133 14.24 -4.53 8.17
N LYS A 134 13.87 -5.76 8.49
CA LYS A 134 14.79 -6.77 9.05
C LYS A 134 15.24 -7.75 7.97
N GLY A 135 14.28 -8.33 7.25
CA GLY A 135 14.51 -9.40 6.27
C GLY A 135 15.11 -10.67 6.88
N LYS A 136 15.11 -11.74 6.11
CA LYS A 136 15.76 -13.03 6.36
C LYS A 136 17.07 -13.16 5.58
N LEU A 137 17.24 -12.40 4.48
CA LEU A 137 18.39 -12.48 3.58
C LEU A 137 19.31 -11.24 3.63
N PRO A 138 20.61 -11.41 3.31
CA PRO A 138 21.52 -10.27 3.12
C PRO A 138 21.08 -9.31 1.99
N THR A 139 20.38 -9.81 0.97
CA THR A 139 19.85 -9.00 -0.15
C THR A 139 18.88 -7.93 0.34
N THR A 140 18.15 -8.14 1.43
CA THR A 140 17.26 -7.13 2.00
C THR A 140 18.03 -5.94 2.54
N LYS A 141 19.21 -6.16 3.15
CA LYS A 141 20.10 -5.06 3.56
C LYS A 141 20.60 -4.28 2.34
N GLN A 142 20.88 -4.97 1.23
CA GLN A 142 21.31 -4.34 -0.02
C GLN A 142 20.18 -3.53 -0.66
N ALA A 143 18.95 -4.05 -0.66
CA ALA A 143 17.75 -3.34 -1.08
C ALA A 143 17.54 -2.04 -0.28
N ARG A 144 17.65 -2.10 1.05
CA ARG A 144 17.57 -0.90 1.90
C ARG A 144 18.68 0.11 1.58
N LEU A 145 19.90 -0.37 1.31
CA LEU A 145 21.00 0.49 0.90
C LEU A 145 20.71 1.18 -0.44
N LEU A 146 20.05 0.51 -1.38
CA LEU A 146 19.63 1.10 -2.65
C LEU A 146 18.61 2.21 -2.45
N LEU A 147 17.59 1.99 -1.59
CA LEU A 147 16.63 3.04 -1.23
C LEU A 147 17.35 4.25 -0.62
N PHE A 148 18.19 4.01 0.39
CA PHE A 148 19.00 5.03 1.05
C PHE A 148 19.83 5.89 0.09
N ARG A 149 20.54 5.24 -0.85
CA ARG A 149 21.43 5.92 -1.78
C ARG A 149 20.68 6.80 -2.78
N ASN A 150 19.39 6.57 -2.96
CA ASN A 150 18.50 7.28 -3.86
C ASN A 150 17.47 8.13 -3.10
N ASP A 151 17.76 8.49 -1.84
CA ASP A 151 16.94 9.39 -1.02
C ASP A 151 15.48 8.91 -0.81
N ILE A 152 15.27 7.59 -0.89
CA ILE A 152 14.03 6.93 -0.50
C ILE A 152 14.23 6.37 0.90
N ARG A 153 13.52 6.94 1.88
CA ARG A 153 13.56 6.46 3.26
C ARG A 153 12.75 5.18 3.43
N ILE A 154 13.06 4.40 4.47
CA ILE A 154 12.43 3.09 4.68
C ILE A 154 10.91 3.19 4.91
N ASN A 155 10.45 4.23 5.63
CA ASN A 155 9.04 4.47 5.90
C ASN A 155 8.42 5.45 4.89
N ASP A 156 9.08 5.75 3.77
CA ASP A 156 8.45 6.51 2.69
C ASP A 156 7.23 5.73 2.18
N PRO A 157 6.08 6.40 1.96
CA PRO A 157 4.88 5.72 1.50
C PRO A 157 5.11 4.98 0.19
N ASP A 158 6.07 5.40 -0.65
CA ASP A 158 6.39 4.68 -1.88
C ASP A 158 6.97 3.29 -1.64
N ASN A 159 7.61 3.06 -0.49
CA ASN A 159 8.01 1.73 -0.03
C ASN A 159 6.88 0.99 0.71
N GLY A 160 5.65 1.52 0.76
CA GLY A 160 4.54 0.95 1.52
C GLY A 160 3.37 0.46 0.66
N VAL A 161 2.64 -0.51 1.21
CA VAL A 161 1.36 -0.97 0.71
C VAL A 161 0.45 -1.39 1.87
N TRP A 162 -0.85 -1.14 1.76
CA TRP A 162 -1.84 -1.74 2.66
C TRP A 162 -2.10 -3.19 2.26
N MET A 163 -1.99 -4.14 3.19
CA MET A 163 -2.26 -5.56 2.93
C MET A 163 -3.24 -6.12 3.95
N PRO A 164 -4.10 -7.11 3.56
CA PRO A 164 -4.88 -7.87 4.52
C PRO A 164 -3.94 -8.46 5.58
N ARG A 165 -4.28 -8.37 6.86
CA ARG A 165 -3.37 -8.74 7.94
C ARG A 165 -3.16 -10.25 7.98
N ASP A 166 -4.26 -10.98 8.12
CA ASP A 166 -4.25 -12.40 8.46
C ASP A 166 -4.89 -13.27 7.36
N GLU A 167 -4.69 -14.58 7.46
CA GLU A 167 -5.26 -15.57 6.53
C GLU A 167 -6.80 -15.45 6.44
N SER A 168 -7.46 -15.15 7.56
CA SER A 168 -8.90 -14.89 7.66
C SER A 168 -9.33 -13.63 6.90
N ASP A 169 -8.40 -12.73 6.57
CA ASP A 169 -8.64 -11.49 5.82
C ASP A 169 -8.44 -11.65 4.31
N ARG A 170 -8.00 -12.83 3.85
CA ARG A 170 -7.95 -13.12 2.42
C ARG A 170 -9.34 -13.00 1.79
N GLY A 171 -9.39 -12.48 0.56
CA GLY A 171 -10.66 -12.31 -0.17
C GLY A 171 -11.43 -11.05 0.20
N HIS A 172 -10.88 -10.18 1.06
CA HIS A 172 -11.49 -8.90 1.40
C HIS A 172 -11.81 -8.08 0.14
N TRP A 173 -12.96 -7.42 0.11
CA TRP A 173 -13.50 -6.75 -1.08
C TRP A 173 -12.56 -5.68 -1.68
N SER A 174 -11.72 -5.06 -0.85
CA SER A 174 -10.78 -4.03 -1.30
C SER A 174 -9.61 -4.61 -2.08
N MET A 175 -9.15 -5.82 -1.74
CA MET A 175 -8.01 -6.51 -2.35
C MET A 175 -8.25 -8.02 -2.35
N PRO A 176 -9.19 -8.52 -3.17
CA PRO A 176 -9.69 -9.89 -3.06
C PRO A 176 -8.64 -10.96 -3.39
N SER A 177 -7.68 -10.63 -4.24
CA SER A 177 -6.61 -11.54 -4.68
C SER A 177 -5.30 -11.34 -3.90
N ALA A 178 -5.22 -10.32 -3.03
CA ALA A 178 -3.98 -10.03 -2.32
C ALA A 178 -3.64 -11.15 -1.33
N VAL A 179 -2.35 -11.44 -1.24
CA VAL A 179 -1.82 -12.33 -0.22
C VAL A 179 -1.80 -11.59 1.11
N PRO A 180 -2.19 -12.21 2.23
CA PRO A 180 -2.10 -11.59 3.53
C PRO A 180 -0.65 -11.30 3.97
N HIS A 181 -0.46 -10.22 4.72
CA HIS A 181 0.82 -9.78 5.29
C HIS A 181 1.52 -10.91 6.06
N SER A 182 0.77 -11.66 6.87
CA SER A 182 1.26 -12.82 7.64
C SER A 182 1.90 -13.94 6.79
N ARG A 183 1.72 -13.94 5.46
CA ARG A 183 2.20 -14.99 4.56
C ARG A 183 3.33 -14.55 3.63
N ILE A 184 3.57 -13.24 3.48
CA ILE A 184 4.41 -12.73 2.39
C ILE A 184 5.89 -12.58 2.73
N HIS A 185 6.25 -12.50 4.02
CA HIS A 185 7.63 -12.41 4.48
C HIS A 185 8.41 -13.71 4.25
N THR A 186 8.82 -13.98 3.01
CA THR A 186 9.55 -15.17 2.60
C THR A 186 10.92 -14.82 2.02
N HIS A 187 11.85 -15.79 2.02
CA HIS A 187 13.15 -15.62 1.36
C HIS A 187 13.00 -15.28 -0.14
N ASN A 188 11.99 -15.88 -0.79
CA ASN A 188 11.73 -15.68 -2.20
C ASN A 188 11.14 -14.28 -2.47
N TYR A 189 10.28 -13.78 -1.59
CA TYR A 189 9.81 -12.39 -1.63
C TYR A 189 10.97 -11.39 -1.60
N GLU A 190 11.89 -11.56 -0.65
CA GLU A 190 13.07 -10.70 -0.51
C GLU A 190 13.97 -10.74 -1.76
N ARG A 191 14.17 -11.93 -2.36
CA ARG A 191 14.89 -12.05 -3.64
C ARG A 191 14.16 -11.36 -4.78
N TRP A 192 12.84 -11.52 -4.87
CA TRP A 192 12.03 -10.89 -5.90
C TRP A 192 12.13 -9.38 -5.83
N VAL A 193 11.82 -8.77 -4.68
CA VAL A 193 11.90 -7.31 -4.52
C VAL A 193 13.30 -6.79 -4.85
N TYR A 194 14.35 -7.42 -4.32
CA TYR A 194 15.72 -7.02 -4.64
C TYR A 194 16.06 -7.19 -6.12
N GLY A 195 15.68 -8.32 -6.72
CA GLY A 195 15.90 -8.65 -8.13
C GLY A 195 15.33 -7.60 -9.08
N GLN A 196 14.18 -7.03 -8.70
CA GLN A 196 13.45 -6.01 -9.46
C GLN A 196 14.06 -4.61 -9.36
N ILE A 197 14.78 -4.29 -8.28
CA ILE A 197 15.31 -2.93 -8.05
C ILE A 197 16.84 -2.81 -8.14
N GLN A 198 17.59 -3.92 -8.06
CA GLN A 198 19.05 -3.88 -7.92
C GLN A 198 19.81 -3.19 -9.07
N HIS A 199 19.21 -3.19 -10.27
CA HIS A 199 19.82 -2.62 -11.47
C HIS A 199 19.49 -1.14 -11.66
N LEU A 200 18.46 -0.63 -10.97
CA LEU A 200 17.98 0.75 -11.07
C LEU A 200 18.97 1.72 -10.42
N LYS A 201 19.12 2.92 -11.00
CA LYS A 201 20.19 3.87 -10.63
C LYS A 201 19.68 5.19 -10.10
N THR A 202 18.41 5.51 -10.35
CA THR A 202 17.81 6.80 -9.98
C THR A 202 16.64 6.64 -9.02
N GLU A 203 16.36 7.69 -8.25
CA GLU A 203 15.19 7.77 -7.37
C GLU A 203 13.89 7.54 -8.16
N ALA A 204 13.74 8.16 -9.32
CA ALA A 204 12.54 8.07 -10.14
C ALA A 204 12.27 6.64 -10.66
N GLU A 205 13.31 5.95 -11.14
CA GLU A 205 13.20 4.55 -11.56
C GLU A 205 12.76 3.65 -10.41
N ILE A 206 13.37 3.81 -9.24
CA ILE A 206 13.07 2.99 -8.06
C ILE A 206 11.64 3.25 -7.59
N ARG A 207 11.22 4.52 -7.44
CA ARG A 207 9.83 4.85 -7.05
C ARG A 207 8.82 4.28 -8.05
N THR A 208 9.11 4.38 -9.34
CA THR A 208 8.27 3.78 -10.40
C THR A 208 8.16 2.27 -10.23
N LYS A 209 9.30 1.59 -10.03
CA LYS A 209 9.30 0.14 -9.82
C LYS A 209 8.58 -0.26 -8.53
N LEU A 210 8.78 0.46 -7.42
CA LEU A 210 8.04 0.22 -6.18
C LEU A 210 6.53 0.37 -6.36
N SER A 211 6.09 1.34 -7.18
CA SER A 211 4.67 1.48 -7.53
C SER A 211 4.13 0.26 -8.30
N ILE A 212 4.92 -0.29 -9.24
CA ILE A 212 4.56 -1.51 -9.96
C ILE A 212 4.50 -2.71 -9.00
N LEU A 213 5.50 -2.88 -8.13
CA LEU A 213 5.51 -3.96 -7.13
C LEU A 213 4.31 -3.86 -6.18
N ARG A 214 3.95 -2.64 -5.75
CA ARG A 214 2.72 -2.39 -4.98
C ARG A 214 1.49 -2.89 -5.71
N ALA A 215 1.34 -2.55 -6.99
CA ALA A 215 0.21 -3.00 -7.79
C ALA A 215 0.17 -4.53 -7.89
N HIS A 216 1.31 -5.20 -8.04
CA HIS A 216 1.36 -6.66 -8.01
C HIS A 216 0.83 -7.24 -6.70
N LEU A 217 1.28 -6.71 -5.55
CA LEU A 217 0.82 -7.18 -4.24
C LEU A 217 -0.67 -6.93 -4.00
N MET A 218 -1.16 -5.76 -4.37
CA MET A 218 -2.59 -5.41 -4.24
C MET A 218 -3.48 -6.33 -5.10
N ASN A 219 -2.99 -6.73 -6.27
CA ASN A 219 -3.74 -7.52 -7.24
C ASN A 219 -3.46 -9.02 -7.15
N GLY A 220 -2.52 -9.46 -6.30
CA GLY A 220 -2.10 -10.86 -6.19
C GLY A 220 -1.42 -11.40 -7.45
N THR A 221 -0.74 -10.54 -8.21
CA THR A 221 -0.11 -10.89 -9.51
C THR A 221 1.40 -11.00 -9.44
N GLN A 222 1.97 -11.00 -8.23
CA GLN A 222 3.38 -11.34 -8.01
C GLN A 222 3.67 -12.81 -8.42
N PRO A 223 4.92 -13.16 -8.76
CA PRO A 223 5.28 -14.53 -9.13
C PRO A 223 4.90 -15.54 -8.05
N GLU A 224 4.41 -16.72 -8.43
CA GLU A 224 4.05 -17.77 -7.47
C GLU A 224 5.23 -18.19 -6.57
N GLN A 225 6.45 -18.12 -7.11
CA GLN A 225 7.70 -18.44 -6.42
C GLN A 225 7.85 -17.64 -5.13
N VAL A 226 7.30 -16.42 -5.07
CA VAL A 226 7.29 -15.56 -3.87
C VAL A 226 6.73 -16.31 -2.65
N LEU A 227 5.74 -17.18 -2.82
CA LEU A 227 5.12 -17.91 -1.70
C LEU A 227 5.66 -19.33 -1.51
N LYS A 228 6.48 -19.81 -2.44
CA LYS A 228 7.05 -21.17 -2.38
C LYS A 228 8.18 -21.23 -1.34
N LYS A 229 8.57 -22.46 -0.99
CA LYS A 229 9.75 -22.70 -0.14
C LYS A 229 10.99 -22.02 -0.74
N PRO A 230 11.98 -21.65 0.10
CA PRO A 230 13.18 -20.97 -0.36
C PRO A 230 13.83 -21.73 -1.53
N ASN A 231 14.03 -21.04 -2.65
CA ASN A 231 14.80 -21.55 -3.78
C ASN A 231 16.01 -20.63 -3.98
N GLU A 232 17.20 -21.15 -3.71
CA GLU A 232 18.45 -20.38 -3.83
C GLU A 232 18.85 -20.12 -5.28
N GLN A 233 18.39 -20.94 -6.21
CA GLN A 233 18.66 -20.80 -7.64
C GLN A 233 17.75 -19.77 -8.31
N TRP A 234 16.68 -19.34 -7.62
CA TRP A 234 15.81 -18.30 -8.14
C TRP A 234 16.39 -16.92 -7.84
N ASP A 235 16.74 -16.17 -8.90
CA ASP A 235 17.34 -14.84 -8.82
C ASP A 235 16.33 -13.71 -8.53
N GLY A 236 15.07 -14.07 -8.30
CA GLY A 236 13.98 -13.12 -8.07
C GLY A 236 13.50 -12.43 -9.34
N ARG A 237 13.98 -12.83 -10.52
CA ARG A 237 13.46 -12.37 -11.80
C ARG A 237 12.39 -13.34 -12.29
N SER A 238 11.40 -12.77 -12.93
CA SER A 238 10.36 -13.46 -13.66
C SER A 238 10.05 -12.51 -14.82
N ASP A 239 9.77 -13.05 -15.99
CA ASP A 239 9.39 -12.23 -17.15
C ASP A 239 8.03 -11.56 -16.84
N ILE A 240 8.08 -10.39 -16.20
CA ILE A 240 6.93 -9.53 -15.84
C ILE A 240 7.31 -8.08 -16.14
#